data_AF-A0A2R6RHT4-F1
#
_entry.id   AF-A0A2R6RHT4-F1
#
_cell.length_a   1.000
_cell.length_b   1.000
_cell.length_c   1.000
_cell.angle_alpha   90.00
_cell.angle_beta   90.00
_cell.angle_gamma   90.00
#
_symmetry.space_group_name_H-M   'P 1'
#
loop_
_entity.id
_entity.type
_entity.pdbx_description
1 polymer ?
#
loop_
_entity_poly.entity_id
_entity_poly.type
_entity_poly.pdbx_seq_one_letter_code
_entity_poly.pdbx_strand_id
1 'polypeptide(L)'
;MAANPWVVLGVSLVGAIGTMMGVMMTPPENTILKHAFWLGFNACQAATLSPLFFFSPAILSRAALYTCGVVGSLSYVGATAKNDTYLYWGGPLLAGVTVVALSSLAPMALPLGVRSLAVTQAISLYGGLAVFSGFVLYDTQKILHNARLVERGLLARDPMKESIGLELDMINIFIRLVQILSMQQKK
;
A
#
# COMPACT_ATOMS: atom_id res chain seq x y z
N MET A 1 -20.62 -4.24 21.31
CA MET A 1 -19.44 -4.11 22.19
C MET A 1 -18.37 -3.37 21.40
N ALA A 2 -18.01 -2.14 21.79
CA ALA A 2 -16.93 -1.41 21.11
C ALA A 2 -15.60 -2.03 21.52
N ALA A 3 -14.95 -2.75 20.61
CA ALA A 3 -13.61 -3.29 20.85
C ALA A 3 -12.63 -2.13 21.10
N ASN A 4 -11.69 -2.30 22.04
CA ASN A 4 -10.71 -1.27 22.35
C ASN A 4 -9.93 -0.91 21.08
N PRO A 5 -9.93 0.37 20.64
CA PRO A 5 -9.30 0.79 19.38
C PRO A 5 -7.84 0.34 19.25
N TRP A 6 -7.10 0.31 20.36
CA TRP A 6 -5.71 -0.15 20.41
C TRP A 6 -5.56 -1.65 20.22
N VAL A 7 -6.52 -2.42 20.73
CA VAL A 7 -6.55 -3.87 20.55
C VAL A 7 -6.93 -4.20 19.10
N VAL A 8 -7.89 -3.47 18.53
CA VAL A 8 -8.26 -3.64 17.11
C VAL A 8 -7.08 -3.30 16.21
N LEU A 9 -6.41 -2.17 16.44
CA LEU A 9 -5.20 -1.77 15.71
C LEU A 9 -4.05 -2.75 15.89
N GLY A 10 -3.76 -3.17 17.13
CA GLY A 10 -2.65 -4.07 17.42
C GLY A 10 -2.88 -5.47 16.85
N VAL A 11 -4.08 -6.02 17.01
CA VAL A 11 -4.46 -7.33 16.47
C VAL A 11 -4.52 -7.29 14.94
N SER A 12 -5.03 -6.22 14.34
CA SER A 12 -5.06 -6.10 12.88
C SER A 12 -3.67 -5.94 12.27
N LEU A 13 -2.76 -5.20 12.92
CA LEU A 13 -1.36 -5.06 12.49
C LEU A 13 -0.58 -6.36 12.61
N VAL A 14 -0.64 -7.01 13.78
CA VAL A 14 0.07 -8.28 14.01
C VAL A 14 -0.52 -9.38 13.11
N GLY A 15 -1.85 -9.40 12.96
CA GLY A 15 -2.55 -10.29 12.04
C GLY A 15 -2.14 -10.07 10.59
N ALA A 16 -2.09 -8.82 10.13
CA ALA A 16 -1.67 -8.48 8.76
C ALA A 16 -0.21 -8.87 8.51
N ILE A 17 0.71 -8.54 9.43
CA ILE A 17 2.13 -8.90 9.27
C ILE A 17 2.31 -10.43 9.31
N GLY A 18 1.65 -11.11 10.24
CA GLY A 18 1.74 -12.57 10.39
C GLY A 18 1.19 -13.32 9.17
N THR A 19 0.06 -12.87 8.64
CA THR A 19 -0.55 -13.47 7.44
C THR A 19 0.26 -13.14 6.17
N MET A 20 0.81 -11.93 6.05
CA MET A 20 1.74 -11.55 4.98
C MET A 20 3.00 -12.41 4.99
N MET A 21 3.63 -12.57 6.15
CA MET A 21 4.77 -13.49 6.32
C MET A 21 4.38 -14.92 5.98
N GLY A 22 3.17 -15.35 6.37
CA GLY A 22 2.59 -16.63 5.98
C GLY A 22 2.55 -16.84 4.47
N VAL A 23 2.06 -15.86 3.69
CA VAL A 23 2.05 -15.93 2.22
C VAL A 23 3.46 -16.00 1.64
N MET A 24 4.40 -15.23 2.20
CA MET A 24 5.80 -15.18 1.72
C MET A 24 6.57 -16.47 1.99
N MET A 25 6.32 -17.12 3.13
CA MET A 25 7.02 -18.32 3.59
C MET A 25 6.37 -19.61 3.07
N THR A 26 5.10 -19.55 2.65
CA THR A 26 4.39 -20.73 2.13
C THR A 26 4.79 -21.01 0.67
N PRO A 27 5.33 -22.21 0.37
CA PRO A 27 5.63 -22.61 -0.99
C PRO A 27 4.38 -22.55 -1.89
N PRO A 28 4.52 -22.20 -3.18
CA PRO A 28 3.39 -22.12 -4.11
C PRO A 28 2.67 -23.47 -4.31
N GLU A 29 3.32 -24.58 -3.98
CA GLU A 29 2.77 -25.95 -4.02
C GLU A 29 1.60 -26.15 -3.03
N ASN A 30 1.65 -25.49 -1.87
CA ASN A 30 0.57 -25.54 -0.87
C ASN A 30 -0.48 -24.47 -1.13
N THR A 31 -1.22 -24.62 -2.23
CA THR A 31 -2.18 -23.64 -2.73
C THR A 31 -3.25 -23.27 -1.69
N ILE A 32 -3.84 -24.24 -1.00
CA ILE A 32 -4.92 -24.00 -0.02
C ILE A 32 -4.43 -23.11 1.14
N LEU A 33 -3.27 -23.46 1.71
CA LEU A 33 -2.70 -22.77 2.87
C LEU A 33 -2.25 -21.35 2.49
N LYS A 34 -1.73 -21.19 1.27
CA LYS A 34 -1.37 -19.88 0.73
C LYS A 34 -2.57 -18.97 0.51
N HIS A 35 -3.66 -19.51 -0.05
CA HIS A 35 -4.92 -18.76 -0.19
C HIS A 35 -5.53 -18.40 1.17
N ALA A 36 -5.43 -19.28 2.17
CA ALA A 36 -5.92 -19.00 3.51
C ALA A 36 -5.15 -17.83 4.15
N PHE A 37 -3.82 -17.80 4.05
CA PHE A 37 -3.03 -16.67 4.53
C PHE A 37 -3.30 -15.38 3.74
N TRP A 38 -3.46 -15.46 2.42
CA TRP A 38 -3.78 -14.29 1.61
C TRP A 38 -5.17 -13.71 1.91
N LEU A 39 -6.18 -14.56 2.13
CA LEU A 39 -7.50 -14.14 2.59
C LEU A 39 -7.44 -13.54 4.00
N GLY A 40 -6.66 -14.15 4.90
CA GLY A 40 -6.42 -13.61 6.23
C GLY A 40 -5.81 -12.21 6.17
N PHE A 41 -4.82 -12.01 5.31
CA PHE A 41 -4.20 -10.70 5.05
C PHE A 41 -5.24 -9.68 4.57
N ASN A 42 -6.00 -10.02 3.52
CA ASN A 42 -7.06 -9.15 2.99
C ASN A 42 -8.13 -8.80 4.05
N ALA A 43 -8.50 -9.76 4.91
CA ALA A 43 -9.43 -9.52 6.01
C ALA A 43 -8.86 -8.55 7.05
N CYS A 44 -7.58 -8.69 7.42
CA CYS A 44 -6.91 -7.75 8.32
C CYS A 44 -6.79 -6.34 7.71
N GLN A 45 -6.52 -6.24 6.41
CA GLN A 45 -6.49 -4.97 5.68
C GLN A 45 -7.88 -4.32 5.67
N ALA A 46 -8.93 -5.07 5.36
CA ALA A 46 -10.31 -4.60 5.39
C ALA A 46 -10.72 -4.12 6.80
N ALA A 47 -10.35 -4.86 7.84
CA ALA A 47 -10.59 -4.45 9.23
C ALA A 47 -9.88 -3.12 9.57
N THR A 48 -8.63 -2.96 9.10
CA THR A 48 -7.86 -1.72 9.31
C THR A 48 -8.45 -0.54 8.53
N LEU A 49 -9.05 -0.79 7.37
CA LEU A 49 -9.74 0.22 6.57
C LEU A 49 -11.17 0.54 7.06
N SER A 50 -11.74 -0.29 7.93
CA SER A 50 -13.11 -0.13 8.41
C SER A 50 -13.44 1.26 9.01
N PRO A 51 -12.54 1.98 9.70
CA PRO A 51 -12.83 3.33 10.19
C PRO A 51 -13.08 4.34 9.05
N LEU A 52 -12.65 4.05 7.83
CA LEU A 52 -12.93 4.94 6.69
C LEU A 52 -14.41 4.99 6.34
N PHE A 53 -15.22 3.99 6.74
CA PHE A 53 -16.67 4.02 6.53
C PHE A 53 -17.39 5.12 7.32
N PHE A 54 -16.71 5.78 8.28
CA PHE A 54 -17.26 6.98 8.93
C PHE A 54 -17.17 8.24 8.05
N PHE A 55 -16.44 8.22 6.93
CA PHE A 55 -16.42 9.31 5.96
C PHE A 55 -17.60 9.25 5.01
N SER A 56 -17.91 10.37 4.36
CA SER A 56 -18.98 10.43 3.37
C SER A 56 -18.74 9.44 2.22
N PRO A 57 -19.75 8.64 1.83
CA PRO A 57 -19.62 7.69 0.72
C PRO A 57 -19.27 8.37 -0.60
N ALA A 58 -19.63 9.64 -0.78
CA ALA A 58 -19.26 10.42 -1.96
C ALA A 58 -17.75 10.74 -2.02
N ILE A 59 -17.08 10.89 -0.88
CA ILE A 59 -15.62 11.07 -0.85
C ILE A 59 -14.94 9.74 -1.16
N LEU A 60 -15.40 8.67 -0.53
CA LEU A 60 -14.85 7.33 -0.70
C LEU A 60 -14.94 6.87 -2.16
N SER A 61 -16.08 7.08 -2.81
CA SER A 61 -16.27 6.70 -4.22
C SER A 61 -15.38 7.51 -5.16
N ARG A 62 -15.24 8.83 -4.94
CA ARG A 62 -14.33 9.68 -5.72
C ARG A 62 -12.88 9.28 -5.53
N ALA A 63 -12.46 9.05 -4.27
CA ALA A 63 -11.12 8.59 -3.97
C ALA A 63 -10.83 7.24 -4.65
N ALA A 64 -11.79 6.30 -4.61
CA ALA A 64 -11.64 5.00 -5.26
C ALA A 64 -11.47 5.14 -6.77
N LEU A 65 -12.30 5.96 -7.44
CA LEU A 65 -12.18 6.22 -8.88
C LEU A 65 -10.83 6.85 -9.24
N TYR A 66 -10.36 7.81 -8.44
CA TYR A 66 -9.06 8.43 -8.66
C TYR A 66 -7.91 7.44 -8.44
N THR A 67 -7.97 6.60 -7.41
CA THR A 67 -7.00 5.52 -7.19
C THR A 67 -6.97 4.56 -8.37
N CYS A 68 -8.12 4.10 -8.85
CA CYS A 68 -8.19 3.21 -10.02
C CYS A 68 -7.56 3.85 -11.26
N GLY A 69 -7.82 5.14 -11.51
CA GLY A 69 -7.21 5.87 -12.61
C GLY A 69 -5.70 6.01 -12.48
N VAL A 70 -5.21 6.37 -11.29
CA VAL A 70 -3.77 6.53 -11.01
C VAL A 70 -3.06 5.19 -11.10
N VAL A 71 -3.50 4.18 -10.35
CA VAL A 71 -2.89 2.84 -10.34
C VAL A 71 -2.97 2.21 -11.73
N GLY A 72 -4.13 2.27 -12.39
CA GLY A 72 -4.31 1.70 -13.73
C GLY A 72 -3.41 2.35 -14.78
N SER A 73 -3.30 3.68 -14.78
CA SER A 73 -2.42 4.38 -15.73
C SER A 73 -0.94 4.13 -15.45
N LEU A 74 -0.52 4.14 -14.18
CA LEU A 74 0.86 3.86 -13.79
C LEU A 74 1.23 2.41 -14.08
N SER A 75 0.36 1.44 -13.81
CA SER A 75 0.59 0.05 -14.18
C SER A 75 0.68 -0.12 -15.70
N TYR A 76 -0.13 0.60 -16.49
CA TYR A 76 0.00 0.57 -17.95
C TYR A 76 1.36 1.11 -18.42
N VAL A 77 1.84 2.21 -17.83
CA VAL A 77 3.17 2.77 -18.12
C VAL A 77 4.28 1.80 -17.68
N GLY A 78 4.18 1.22 -16.50
CA GLY A 78 5.14 0.23 -15.99
C GLY A 78 5.22 -1.02 -16.86
N ALA A 79 4.08 -1.50 -17.36
CA ALA A 79 4.00 -2.66 -18.25
C ALA A 79 4.56 -2.38 -19.66
N THR A 80 4.44 -1.15 -20.14
CA THR A 80 4.94 -0.75 -21.48
C THR A 80 6.41 -0.28 -21.46
N ALA A 81 6.97 -0.02 -20.28
CA ALA A 81 8.36 0.40 -20.12
C ALA A 81 9.34 -0.72 -20.51
N LYS A 82 10.12 -0.49 -21.57
CA LYS A 82 10.92 -1.50 -22.27
C LYS A 82 12.27 -1.85 -21.63
N ASN A 83 12.62 -1.20 -20.53
CA ASN A 83 13.88 -1.38 -19.83
C ASN A 83 13.55 -1.60 -18.36
N ASP A 84 14.29 -2.46 -17.64
CA ASP A 84 14.19 -2.67 -16.18
C ASP A 84 14.57 -1.41 -15.37
N THR A 85 14.38 -0.22 -15.94
CA THR A 85 14.75 1.10 -15.42
C THR A 85 14.10 1.38 -14.08
N TYR A 86 12.84 0.99 -13.87
CA TYR A 86 12.18 1.19 -12.59
C TYR A 86 12.67 0.21 -11.53
N LEU A 87 13.29 -0.93 -11.89
CA LEU A 87 13.89 -1.83 -10.90
C LEU A 87 15.06 -1.17 -10.13
N TYR A 88 15.75 -0.21 -10.75
CA TYR A 88 16.78 0.61 -10.08
C TYR A 88 16.21 1.64 -9.11
N TRP A 89 14.91 1.93 -9.19
CA TRP A 89 14.26 2.92 -8.32
C TRP A 89 13.93 2.36 -6.94
N GLY A 90 14.10 1.06 -6.69
CA GLY A 90 13.82 0.44 -5.40
C GLY A 90 14.56 1.11 -4.23
N GLY A 91 15.83 1.48 -4.41
CA GLY A 91 16.61 2.19 -3.37
C GLY A 91 16.04 3.57 -3.02
N PRO A 92 15.89 4.48 -4.00
CA PRO A 92 15.23 5.77 -3.79
C PRO A 92 13.80 5.67 -3.25
N LEU A 93 13.02 4.69 -3.70
CA LEU A 93 11.64 4.48 -3.24
C LEU A 93 11.58 4.06 -1.77
N LEU A 94 12.46 3.15 -1.34
CA LEU A 94 12.59 2.77 0.07
C LEU A 94 12.98 3.96 0.94
N ALA A 95 13.92 4.80 0.48
CA ALA A 95 14.27 6.04 1.18
C ALA A 95 13.07 7.02 1.25
N GLY A 96 12.25 7.08 0.21
CA GLY A 96 11.01 7.86 0.22
C GLY A 96 10.00 7.33 1.25
N VAL A 97 9.78 6.02 1.33
CA VAL A 97 8.85 5.42 2.31
C VAL A 97 9.32 5.65 3.74
N THR A 98 10.62 5.56 4.03
CA THR A 98 11.12 5.81 5.39
C THR A 98 10.86 7.25 5.81
N VAL A 99 11.09 8.23 4.93
CA VAL A 99 10.76 9.65 5.19
C VAL A 99 9.26 9.83 5.45
N VAL A 100 8.41 9.19 4.66
CA VAL A 100 6.94 9.26 4.81
C VAL A 100 6.47 8.57 6.09
N ALA A 101 7.05 7.43 6.44
CA ALA A 101 6.75 6.68 7.66
C ALA A 101 7.16 7.48 8.92
N LEU A 102 8.39 8.02 8.93
CA LEU A 102 8.87 8.88 10.00
C LEU A 102 8.02 10.14 10.14
N SER A 103 7.63 10.75 9.01
CA SER A 103 6.71 11.90 9.01
C SER A 103 5.33 11.54 9.55
N SER A 104 4.85 10.30 9.33
CA SER A 104 3.53 9.87 9.83
C SER A 104 3.56 9.57 11.34
N LEU A 105 4.72 9.18 11.88
CA LEU A 105 4.92 8.89 13.31
C LEU A 105 5.35 10.11 14.13
N ALA A 106 5.97 11.12 13.50
CA ALA A 106 6.47 12.31 14.17
C ALA A 106 5.41 13.08 14.99
N PRO A 107 4.15 13.24 14.55
CA PRO A 107 3.10 13.90 15.34
C PRO A 107 2.68 13.11 16.59
N MET A 108 2.96 11.80 16.63
CA MET A 108 2.60 10.91 17.74
C MET A 108 3.70 10.85 18.81
N ALA A 109 4.96 11.01 18.40
CA ALA A 109 6.12 10.95 19.29
C ALA A 109 6.57 12.33 19.81
N LEU A 110 6.26 13.42 19.08
CA LEU A 110 6.69 14.77 19.43
C LEU A 110 5.49 15.71 19.53
N PRO A 111 5.39 16.56 20.58
CA PRO A 111 4.43 17.66 20.62
C PRO A 111 4.86 18.75 19.63
N LEU A 112 4.55 18.52 18.34
CA LEU A 112 4.88 19.43 17.26
C LEU A 112 3.92 20.63 17.28
N GLY A 113 4.45 21.85 17.15
CA GLY A 113 3.63 23.06 17.00
C GLY A 113 2.81 23.05 15.71
N VAL A 114 1.76 23.87 15.64
CA VAL A 114 0.76 23.89 14.56
C VAL A 114 1.35 24.00 13.15
N ARG A 115 2.48 24.74 12.98
CA ARG A 115 3.18 24.88 11.69
C ARG A 115 4.01 23.65 11.31
N SER A 116 4.72 23.03 12.26
CA SER A 116 5.49 21.82 11.98
C SER A 116 4.56 20.62 11.74
N LEU A 117 3.40 20.58 12.39
CA LEU A 117 2.36 19.58 12.13
C LEU A 117 1.83 19.66 10.68
N ALA A 118 1.57 20.88 10.19
CA ALA A 118 1.06 21.10 8.82
C ALA A 118 2.06 20.69 7.73
N VAL A 119 3.36 20.99 7.92
CA VAL A 119 4.42 20.61 6.97
C VAL A 119 4.63 19.09 6.96
N THR A 120 4.71 18.47 8.14
CA THR A 120 4.86 17.02 8.28
C THR A 120 3.66 16.27 7.69
N GLN A 121 2.44 16.79 7.88
CA GLN A 121 1.23 16.24 7.28
C GLN A 121 1.22 16.37 5.74
N ALA A 122 1.68 17.50 5.19
CA ALA A 122 1.78 17.68 3.74
C ALA A 122 2.85 16.77 3.11
N ILE A 123 4.01 16.61 3.76
CA ILE A 123 5.08 15.69 3.32
C ILE A 123 4.58 14.25 3.37
N SER A 124 3.90 13.85 4.45
CA SER A 124 3.30 12.52 4.50
C SER A 124 2.28 12.37 3.37
N LEU A 125 1.28 13.24 3.27
CA LEU A 125 0.19 13.10 2.29
C LEU A 125 0.67 13.12 0.84
N TYR A 126 1.30 14.21 0.41
CA TYR A 126 1.68 14.41 -0.99
C TYR A 126 2.99 13.70 -1.35
N GLY A 127 3.97 13.71 -0.44
CA GLY A 127 5.21 12.96 -0.63
C GLY A 127 4.96 11.46 -0.63
N GLY A 128 4.12 10.97 0.30
CA GLY A 128 3.65 9.59 0.30
C GLY A 128 2.93 9.23 -0.99
N LEU A 129 1.99 10.06 -1.46
CA LEU A 129 1.29 9.80 -2.71
C LEU A 129 2.25 9.64 -3.89
N ALA A 130 3.27 10.50 -4.00
CA ALA A 130 4.30 10.40 -5.05
C ALA A 130 5.13 9.12 -4.91
N VAL A 131 5.54 8.79 -3.69
CA VAL A 131 6.35 7.59 -3.40
C VAL A 131 5.57 6.33 -3.74
N PHE A 132 4.34 6.16 -3.24
CA PHE A 132 3.51 4.99 -3.55
C PHE A 132 3.14 4.90 -5.04
N SER A 133 2.95 6.05 -5.72
CA SER A 133 2.80 6.06 -7.18
C SER A 133 4.06 5.52 -7.89
N GLY A 134 5.24 5.84 -7.36
CA GLY A 134 6.50 5.25 -7.84
C GLY A 134 6.62 3.75 -7.53
N PHE A 135 6.12 3.30 -6.37
CA PHE A 135 6.04 1.87 -6.06
C PHE A 135 5.13 1.11 -7.02
N VAL A 136 3.99 1.65 -7.43
CA VAL A 136 3.15 1.02 -8.46
C VAL A 136 3.94 0.74 -9.75
N LEU A 137 4.78 1.68 -10.19
CA LEU A 137 5.65 1.48 -11.36
C LEU A 137 6.71 0.40 -11.10
N TYR A 138 7.37 0.45 -9.94
CA TYR A 138 8.38 -0.51 -9.52
C TYR A 138 7.82 -1.94 -9.42
N ASP A 139 6.71 -2.12 -8.71
CA ASP A 139 6.08 -3.41 -8.49
C ASP A 139 5.50 -3.98 -9.79
N THR A 140 4.94 -3.13 -10.67
CA THR A 140 4.50 -3.58 -11.99
C THR A 140 5.67 -4.10 -12.83
N GLN A 141 6.81 -3.41 -12.82
CA GLN A 141 8.01 -3.89 -13.52
C GLN A 141 8.60 -5.15 -12.90
N LYS A 142 8.62 -5.23 -11.57
CA LYS A 142 9.08 -6.41 -10.84
C LYS A 142 8.22 -7.63 -11.16
N ILE A 143 6.90 -7.48 -11.24
CA ILE A 143 5.99 -8.54 -11.68
C ILE A 143 6.34 -8.99 -13.09
N LEU A 144 6.56 -8.06 -14.03
CA LEU A 144 6.90 -8.39 -15.42
C LEU A 144 8.29 -9.05 -15.54
N HIS A 145 9.24 -8.63 -14.71
CA HIS A 145 10.56 -9.25 -14.62
C HIS A 145 10.46 -10.69 -14.10
N ASN A 146 9.72 -10.90 -13.00
CA ASN A 146 9.51 -12.23 -12.43
C ASN A 146 8.72 -13.12 -13.38
N ALA A 147 7.75 -12.59 -14.12
CA ALA A 147 7.02 -13.32 -15.17
C ALA A 147 7.98 -13.83 -16.27
N ARG A 148 8.91 -13.00 -16.75
CA ARG A 148 9.94 -13.41 -17.73
C ARG A 148 10.87 -14.49 -17.18
N LEU A 149 11.19 -14.46 -15.89
CA LEU A 149 12.01 -15.50 -15.24
C LEU A 149 11.25 -16.83 -15.09
N VAL A 150 9.95 -16.77 -14.80
CA VAL A 150 9.06 -17.94 -14.75
C VAL A 150 8.94 -18.59 -16.12
N GLU A 151 8.79 -17.81 -17.20
CA GLU A 151 8.77 -18.34 -18.58
C GLU A 151 10.07 -19.05 -18.97
N ARG A 152 11.20 -18.62 -18.40
CA ARG A 152 12.52 -19.25 -18.57
C ARG A 152 12.75 -20.45 -17.65
N GLY A 153 11.78 -20.80 -16.79
CA GLY A 153 11.90 -21.90 -15.82
C GLY A 153 12.86 -21.62 -14.66
N LEU A 154 13.27 -20.35 -14.46
CA LEU A 154 14.21 -19.96 -13.40
C LEU A 154 13.53 -19.66 -12.07
N LEU A 155 12.21 -19.42 -12.08
CA LEU A 155 11.39 -19.14 -10.90
C LEU A 155 10.06 -19.88 -10.96
N ALA A 156 9.53 -20.24 -9.79
CA ALA A 156 8.16 -20.75 -9.66
C ALA A 156 7.15 -19.60 -9.74
N ARG A 157 6.01 -19.86 -10.40
CA ARG A 157 4.93 -18.87 -10.54
C ARG A 157 4.26 -18.63 -9.19
N ASP A 158 4.38 -17.41 -8.66
CA ASP A 158 3.80 -17.03 -7.37
C ASP A 158 3.06 -15.68 -7.43
N PRO A 159 1.84 -15.65 -8.02
CA PRO A 159 1.12 -14.40 -8.23
C PRO A 159 0.63 -13.76 -6.93
N MET A 160 0.38 -14.57 -5.88
CA MET A 160 -0.13 -14.06 -4.61
C MET A 160 0.91 -13.22 -3.88
N LYS A 161 2.16 -13.71 -3.85
CA LYS A 161 3.26 -12.99 -3.22
C LYS A 161 3.51 -11.65 -3.90
N GLU A 162 3.45 -11.61 -5.23
CA GLU A 162 3.64 -10.36 -5.97
C GLU A 162 2.44 -9.40 -5.84
N SER A 163 1.21 -9.92 -5.70
CA SER A 163 0.01 -9.08 -5.54
C SER A 163 -0.01 -8.26 -4.25
N ILE A 164 0.66 -8.71 -3.18
CA ILE A 164 0.62 -8.05 -1.86
C ILE A 164 1.25 -6.65 -1.94
N GLY A 165 2.36 -6.48 -2.66
CA GLY A 165 3.03 -5.18 -2.81
C GLY A 165 2.10 -4.17 -3.50
N LEU A 166 1.55 -4.58 -4.64
CA LEU A 166 0.64 -3.76 -5.43
C LEU A 166 -0.67 -3.43 -4.67
N GLU A 167 -1.19 -4.38 -3.87
CA GLU A 167 -2.34 -4.16 -2.99
C GLU A 167 -2.03 -3.08 -1.93
N LEU A 168 -0.87 -3.16 -1.28
CA LEU A 168 -0.43 -2.19 -0.28
C LEU A 168 -0.26 -0.80 -0.89
N ASP A 169 0.33 -0.68 -2.07
CA ASP A 169 0.48 0.61 -2.75
C ASP A 169 -0.88 1.23 -3.08
N MET A 170 -1.81 0.43 -3.61
CA MET A 170 -3.16 0.86 -3.94
C MET A 170 -3.90 1.37 -2.68
N ILE A 171 -3.80 0.63 -1.58
CA ILE A 171 -4.41 1.02 -0.30
C ILE A 171 -3.80 2.33 0.21
N ASN A 172 -2.48 2.48 0.16
CA ASN A 172 -1.80 3.68 0.62
C ASN A 172 -2.16 4.93 -0.22
N ILE A 173 -2.25 4.78 -1.54
CA ILE A 173 -2.73 5.84 -2.45
C ILE A 173 -4.18 6.21 -2.11
N PHE A 174 -5.04 5.20 -1.93
CA PHE A 174 -6.45 5.41 -1.60
C PHE A 174 -6.65 6.18 -0.30
N ILE A 175 -6.01 5.76 0.80
CA ILE A 175 -6.13 6.44 2.10
C ILE A 175 -5.70 7.90 1.97
N ARG A 176 -4.60 8.19 1.26
CA ARG A 176 -4.11 9.57 1.07
C ARG A 176 -5.08 10.40 0.24
N LEU A 177 -5.67 9.84 -0.82
CA LEU A 177 -6.70 10.53 -1.61
C LEU A 177 -7.97 10.81 -0.80
N VAL A 178 -8.42 9.86 0.03
CA VAL A 178 -9.54 10.08 0.96
C VAL A 178 -9.22 11.24 1.92
N GLN A 179 -8.03 11.25 2.50
CA GLN A 179 -7.61 12.31 3.42
C GLN A 179 -7.54 13.68 2.73
N ILE A 180 -6.94 13.76 1.53
CA ILE A 180 -6.87 15.00 0.74
C ILE A 180 -8.27 15.53 0.42
N LEU A 181 -9.17 14.68 -0.07
CA LEU A 181 -10.54 15.06 -0.41
C LEU A 181 -11.36 15.48 0.82
N SER A 182 -11.16 14.81 1.96
CA SER A 182 -11.81 15.19 3.22
C SER A 182 -11.33 16.55 3.72
N MET A 183 -10.05 16.89 3.57
CA MET A 183 -9.52 18.20 3.93
C MET A 183 -10.06 19.32 3.02
N GLN A 184 -10.29 19.04 1.74
CA GLN A 184 -10.88 20.00 0.80
C GLN A 184 -12.35 20.30 1.10
N GLN A 185 -13.12 19.32 1.59
CA GLN A 185 -14.53 19.53 1.97
C GLN A 185 -14.74 20.37 3.23
N LYS A 186 -13.71 20.47 4.10
CA LYS A 186 -13.78 21.27 5.33
C LYS A 186 -13.40 22.74 5.13
N LYS A 187 -12.93 23.11 3.92
CA LYS A 187 -12.75 24.51 3.51
C LYS A 187 -14.03 25.04 2.89
#